data_AF-A0A935R4I3-F1
#
_entry.id   AF-A0A935R4I3-F1
#
_cell.length_a   1.000
_cell.length_b   1.000
_cell.length_c   1.000
_cell.angle_alpha   90.00
_cell.angle_beta   90.00
_cell.angle_gamma   90.00
#
_symmetry.space_group_name_H-M   'P 1'
#
loop_
_entity.id
_entity.type
_entity.pdbx_description
1 polymer ?
#
loop_
_entity_poly.entity_id
_entity_poly.type
_entity_poly.pdbx_seq_one_letter_code
_entity_poly.pdbx_strand_id
1 'polypeptide(L)'
;MRPKPPPAPPRSLEEELQDAVEAVAIGQNLRPGLPGAVATAARGVLLRRGFGKSQVMVRQEGAGLAVSIQLIDGRATLVRSIHLSVEGL
;
A
#
# COMPACT_ATOMS: atom_id res chain seq x y z
N MET A 1 -32.33 -20.90 12.60
CA MET A 1 -31.43 -20.47 11.50
C MET A 1 -30.80 -19.16 11.91
N ARG A 2 -29.46 -19.06 12.01
CA ARG A 2 -28.79 -17.79 12.36
C ARG A 2 -28.68 -16.92 11.09
N PRO A 3 -28.96 -15.62 11.13
CA PRO A 3 -28.71 -14.75 10.00
C PRO A 3 -27.22 -14.75 9.68
N LYS A 4 -26.88 -15.01 8.41
CA LYS A 4 -25.54 -14.82 7.88
C LYS A 4 -25.16 -13.34 8.10
N PRO A 5 -24.00 -13.04 8.69
CA PRO A 5 -23.55 -11.66 8.83
C PRO A 5 -23.60 -10.95 7.47
N PRO A 6 -23.99 -9.66 7.43
CA PRO A 6 -23.91 -8.90 6.19
C PRO A 6 -22.49 -9.00 5.61
N PRO A 7 -22.34 -9.07 4.28
CA PRO A 7 -21.02 -9.06 3.66
C PRO A 7 -20.25 -7.85 4.19
N ALA A 8 -19.01 -8.06 4.62
CA ALA A 8 -18.15 -6.98 5.08
C ALA A 8 -18.16 -5.84 4.02
N PRO A 9 -18.14 -4.57 4.44
CA PRO A 9 -18.07 -3.46 3.49
C PRO A 9 -16.90 -3.72 2.52
N PRO A 10 -17.04 -3.36 1.24
CA PRO A 10 -15.95 -3.54 0.28
C PRO A 10 -14.74 -2.78 0.83
N ARG A 11 -13.63 -3.49 1.08
CA ARG A 11 -12.39 -2.87 1.55
C ARG A 11 -12.05 -1.69 0.63
N SER A 12 -11.70 -0.57 1.23
CA SER A 12 -11.23 0.58 0.47
C SER A 12 -9.89 0.26 -0.19
N LEU A 13 -9.55 0.95 -1.29
CA LEU A 13 -8.22 0.84 -1.91
C LEU A 13 -7.12 1.18 -0.90
N GLU A 14 -7.41 2.10 0.01
CA GLU A 14 -6.48 2.55 1.05
C GLU A 14 -6.18 1.47 2.06
N GLU A 15 -7.19 0.78 2.59
CA GLU A 15 -7.02 -0.35 3.51
C GLU A 15 -6.25 -1.51 2.85
N GLU A 16 -6.53 -1.82 1.58
CA GLU A 16 -5.77 -2.87 0.88
C GLU A 16 -4.31 -2.51 0.65
N LEU A 17 -4.03 -1.22 0.37
CA LEU A 17 -2.67 -0.72 0.25
C LEU A 17 -1.94 -0.76 1.59
N GLN A 18 -2.61 -0.33 2.66
CA GLN A 18 -2.07 -0.36 4.01
C GLN A 18 -1.74 -1.79 4.44
N ASP A 19 -2.70 -2.72 4.35
CA ASP A 19 -2.49 -4.14 4.68
C ASP A 19 -1.33 -4.75 3.88
N ALA A 20 -1.22 -4.45 2.58
CA ALA A 20 -0.17 -5.00 1.74
C ALA A 20 1.21 -4.45 2.08
N VAL A 21 1.32 -3.18 2.43
CA VAL A 21 2.58 -2.57 2.87
C VAL A 21 2.95 -3.05 4.27
N GLU A 22 1.99 -3.07 5.20
CA GLU A 22 2.17 -3.58 6.55
C GLU A 22 2.59 -5.05 6.55
N ALA A 23 1.99 -5.91 5.72
CA ALA A 23 2.39 -7.32 5.62
C ALA A 23 3.86 -7.52 5.16
N VAL A 24 4.42 -6.56 4.44
CA VAL A 24 5.83 -6.59 4.02
C VAL A 24 6.76 -5.99 5.07
N ALA A 25 6.29 -4.97 5.78
CA ALA A 25 7.02 -4.30 6.86
C ALA A 25 7.06 -5.16 8.14
N ILE A 26 5.93 -5.78 8.51
CA ILE A 26 5.79 -6.69 9.64
C ILE A 26 6.58 -7.96 9.30
N GLY A 27 7.74 -8.11 9.95
CA GLY A 27 8.64 -9.26 9.76
C GLY A 27 9.94 -8.94 9.02
N GLN A 28 10.13 -7.70 8.55
CA GLN A 28 11.39 -7.25 7.98
C GLN A 28 11.91 -6.02 8.71
N ASN A 29 12.99 -6.19 9.48
CA ASN A 29 13.85 -5.06 9.87
C ASN A 29 14.21 -4.25 8.62
N LEU A 30 14.50 -2.94 8.76
CA LEU A 30 14.91 -2.03 7.67
C LEU A 30 16.10 -2.59 6.87
N ARG A 31 15.81 -3.50 5.95
CA ARG A 31 16.77 -4.14 5.06
C ARG A 31 16.87 -3.27 3.81
N PRO A 32 18.03 -3.23 3.15
CA PRO A 32 18.22 -2.45 1.93
C PRO A 32 17.19 -2.73 0.83
N GLY A 33 16.57 -3.92 0.82
CA GLY A 33 15.53 -4.32 -0.14
C GLY A 33 14.09 -3.96 0.25
N LEU A 34 13.85 -3.49 1.48
CA LEU A 34 12.50 -3.23 2.00
C LEU A 34 11.73 -2.18 1.16
N PRO A 35 12.33 -1.04 0.73
CA PRO A 35 11.63 -0.08 -0.11
C PRO A 35 11.11 -0.70 -1.43
N GLY A 36 11.91 -1.58 -2.05
CA GLY A 36 11.53 -2.26 -3.29
C GLY A 36 10.41 -3.29 -3.07
N ALA A 37 10.45 -4.01 -1.94
CA ALA A 37 9.40 -4.95 -1.56
C ALA A 37 8.07 -4.23 -1.30
N VAL A 38 8.10 -3.12 -0.57
CA VAL A 38 6.94 -2.25 -0.30
C VAL A 38 6.35 -1.71 -1.61
N ALA A 39 7.21 -1.21 -2.51
CA ALA A 39 6.77 -0.73 -3.82
C ALA A 39 6.09 -1.84 -4.64
N THR A 40 6.64 -3.05 -4.59
CA THR A 40 6.10 -4.22 -5.30
C THR A 40 4.73 -4.64 -4.77
N ALA A 41 4.57 -4.68 -3.44
CA ALA A 41 3.30 -5.03 -2.80
C ALA A 41 2.21 -4.00 -3.12
N ALA A 42 2.50 -2.71 -2.97
CA ALA A 42 1.58 -1.64 -3.32
C ALA A 42 1.18 -1.71 -4.81
N ARG A 43 2.14 -1.94 -5.71
CA ARG A 43 1.86 -2.09 -7.16
C ARG A 43 0.98 -3.30 -7.45
N GLY A 44 1.13 -4.40 -6.71
CA GLY A 44 0.26 -5.58 -6.83
C GLY A 44 -1.21 -5.26 -6.49
N VAL A 45 -1.46 -4.48 -5.45
CA VAL A 45 -2.81 -4.00 -5.10
C VAL A 45 -3.37 -3.11 -6.22
N LEU A 46 -2.58 -2.14 -6.68
CA LEU A 46 -2.99 -1.21 -7.75
C LEU A 46 -3.36 -1.94 -9.03
N LEU A 47 -2.55 -2.91 -9.45
CA LEU A 47 -2.84 -3.74 -10.63
C LEU A 47 -4.16 -4.51 -10.49
N ARG A 48 -4.41 -5.14 -9.34
CA ARG A 48 -5.67 -5.86 -9.06
C ARG A 48 -6.89 -4.95 -9.10
N ARG A 49 -6.72 -3.68 -8.76
CA ARG A 49 -7.76 -2.65 -8.73
C ARG A 49 -7.92 -1.90 -10.06
N GLY A 50 -7.17 -2.27 -11.11
CA GLY A 50 -7.27 -1.66 -12.44
C GLY A 50 -6.37 -0.43 -12.64
N PHE A 51 -5.56 -0.07 -11.64
CA PHE A 51 -4.66 1.08 -11.62
C PHE A 51 -3.27 0.73 -12.19
N GLY A 52 -3.21 0.03 -13.32
CA GLY A 52 -1.95 -0.51 -13.85
C GLY A 52 -0.92 0.52 -14.33
N LYS A 53 -1.36 1.77 -14.56
CA LYS A 53 -0.51 2.90 -14.95
C LYS A 53 -0.01 3.71 -13.75
N SER A 54 -0.50 3.42 -12.55
CA SER A 54 -0.18 4.16 -11.35
C SER A 54 1.28 3.98 -10.94
N GLN A 55 1.85 5.04 -10.37
CA GLN A 55 3.23 5.05 -9.91
C GLN A 55 3.27 4.89 -8.38
N VAL A 56 4.25 4.14 -7.91
CA VAL A 56 4.54 3.99 -6.48
C VAL A 56 5.98 4.45 -6.27
N MET A 57 6.15 5.40 -5.38
CA MET A 57 7.46 5.94 -5.01
C MET A 57 7.65 5.71 -3.51
N VAL A 58 8.64 4.91 -3.15
CA VAL A 58 8.98 4.65 -1.75
C VAL A 58 10.31 5.34 -1.46
N ARG A 59 10.35 6.13 -0.39
CA ARG A 59 11.55 6.82 0.07
C ARG A 59 11.81 6.42 1.51
N GLN A 60 13.07 6.15 1.84
CA GLN A 60 13.47 6.01 3.23
C GLN A 60 13.56 7.40 3.85
N GLU A 61 12.88 7.61 4.97
CA GLU A 61 12.86 8.87 5.70
C GLU A 61 13.25 8.60 7.15
N GLY A 62 14.50 8.91 7.50
CA GLY A 62 15.08 8.56 8.80
C GLY A 62 15.04 7.06 9.08
N ALA A 63 14.35 6.68 10.15
CA ALA A 63 14.13 5.29 10.56
C ALA A 63 12.85 4.67 9.97
N GLY A 64 12.14 5.35 9.07
CA GLY A 64 10.88 4.87 8.48
C GLY A 64 10.86 4.87 6.95
N LEU A 65 9.68 4.62 6.37
CA LEU A 65 9.46 4.57 4.94
C LEU A 65 8.27 5.46 4.51
N ALA A 66 8.52 6.51 3.76
CA ALA A 66 7.47 7.28 3.13
C ALA A 66 7.02 6.59 1.83
N VAL A 67 5.72 6.30 1.68
CA VAL A 67 5.15 5.66 0.48
C VAL A 67 4.21 6.62 -0.24
N SER A 68 4.65 7.20 -1.35
CA SER A 68 3.82 8.05 -2.20
C SER A 68 3.24 7.25 -3.35
N ILE A 69 1.92 7.32 -3.52
CA ILE A 69 1.20 6.62 -4.58
C ILE A 69 0.51 7.65 -5.48
N GLN A 70 0.85 7.64 -6.75
CA GLN A 70 0.18 8.42 -7.77
C GLN A 70 -0.77 7.49 -8.53
N LEU A 71 -2.06 7.61 -8.24
CA LEU A 71 -3.10 6.91 -8.97
C LEU A 71 -3.28 7.59 -10.33
N ILE A 72 -3.09 6.84 -11.41
CA ILE A 72 -3.40 7.30 -12.76
C ILE A 72 -4.59 6.48 -13.24
N ASP A 73 -5.78 7.03 -13.04
CA ASP A 73 -6.96 6.58 -13.77
C ASP A 73 -7.07 7.44 -15.02
N GLY A 74 -7.46 6.88 -16.17
CA GLY A 74 -7.46 7.57 -17.47
C GLY A 74 -8.29 8.87 -17.54
N ARG A 75 -8.90 9.29 -16.44
CA ARG A 75 -9.66 10.53 -16.25
C ARG A 75 -9.09 11.48 -15.19
N ALA A 76 -8.27 11.00 -14.24
CA ALA A 76 -7.70 11.84 -13.18
C ALA A 76 -6.43 11.23 -12.56
N THR A 77 -5.44 12.07 -12.31
CA THR A 77 -4.25 11.72 -11.53
C THR A 77 -4.49 12.06 -10.06
N LEU A 78 -4.71 11.06 -9.22
CA LEU A 78 -4.93 11.22 -7.78
C LEU A 78 -3.63 10.91 -7.05
N VAL A 79 -2.90 11.95 -6.66
CA VAL A 79 -1.67 11.82 -5.88
C VAL A 79 -2.06 11.66 -4.42
N ARG A 80 -1.83 10.47 -3.85
CA ARG A 80 -2.05 10.19 -2.43
C ARG A 80 -0.73 9.77 -1.80
N SER A 81 -0.19 10.64 -0.95
CA SER A 81 0.98 10.33 -0.14
C SER A 81 0.53 9.62 1.13
N ILE A 82 0.91 8.36 1.28
CA ILE A 82 0.64 7.57 2.49
C ILE A 82 1.96 7.46 3.26
N HIS A 83 2.08 8.24 4.33
CA HIS A 83 3.27 8.18 5.18
C HIS A 83 3.13 6.99 6.13
N LEU A 84 3.98 5.98 5.94
CA LEU A 84 3.98 4.78 6.78
C LEU A 84 5.27 4.76 7.59
N SER A 85 5.21 5.32 8.80
CA SER A 85 6.32 5.22 9.75
C SER A 85 6.43 3.79 10.24
N VAL A 86 7.24 2.99 9.57
CA VAL A 86 7.71 1.70 10.08
C VAL A 86 8.83 2.02 11.07
N GLU A 87 8.49 2.42 12.29
CA GLU A 87 9.49 2.49 13.37
C GLU A 87 10.00 1.07 13.63
N GLY A 88 11.32 0.94 13.73
CA GLY A 88 11.98 -0.34 13.94
C GLY A 88 11.36 -1.12 15.10
N LEU A 89 10.78 -2.27 14.77
CA LEU A 89 10.65 -3.40 15.69
C LEU A 89 12.06 -3.89 16.11
#